data_AF-A0A661D3I7-F1
#
_entry.id   AF-A0A661D3I7-F1
#
_cell.length_a   1.000
_cell.length_b   1.000
_cell.length_c   1.000
_cell.angle_alpha   90.00
_cell.angle_beta   90.00
_cell.angle_gamma   90.00
#
_symmetry.space_group_name_H-M   'P 1'
#
loop_
_entity.id
_entity.type
_entity.pdbx_description
1 polymer ?
#
loop_
_entity_poly.entity_id
_entity_poly.type
_entity_poly.pdbx_seq_one_letter_code
_entity_poly.pdbx_strand_id
1 'polypeptide(L)'
;EYITQLWESIGAQVVIMDAHHHDLVLAATSHLPHLLAFSLVNTLTTLDEKQEIFENAAGGFRDFTRIASSDPSMWQDICLANKDALLEHLDLFSSDLKQLRSALQQGDGDFLKQIFTRAKHSRDDLSAKNSD
;
A
#
# COMPACT_ATOMS: atom_id res chain seq x y z
N GLU A 1 -17.59 -1.24 -26.16
CA GLU A 1 -19.01 -1.10 -25.77
C GLU A 1 -19.58 -2.35 -25.10
N TYR A 2 -19.61 -3.52 -25.74
CA TYR A 2 -20.18 -4.74 -25.11
C TYR A 2 -19.51 -5.15 -23.77
N ILE A 3 -18.18 -5.07 -23.67
CA ILE A 3 -17.46 -5.37 -22.42
C ILE A 3 -17.76 -4.35 -21.32
N THR A 4 -17.86 -3.07 -21.67
CA THR A 4 -18.24 -2.00 -20.74
C THR A 4 -19.64 -2.25 -20.18
N GLN A 5 -20.61 -2.49 -21.07
CA GLN A 5 -22.01 -2.76 -20.68
C GLN A 5 -22.13 -4.03 -19.83
N LEU A 6 -21.32 -5.06 -20.10
CA LEU A 6 -21.28 -6.27 -19.27
C LEU A 6 -20.89 -5.95 -17.83
N TRP A 7 -19.81 -5.20 -17.63
CA TRP A 7 -19.36 -4.79 -16.29
C TRP A 7 -20.37 -3.85 -15.61
N GLU A 8 -20.93 -2.90 -16.35
CA GLU A 8 -21.97 -1.99 -15.84
C GLU A 8 -23.26 -2.75 -15.45
N SER A 9 -23.61 -3.82 -16.16
CA SER A 9 -24.81 -4.62 -15.87
C SER A 9 -24.76 -5.34 -14.53
N ILE A 10 -23.55 -5.58 -13.99
CA ILE A 10 -23.34 -6.16 -12.65
C ILE A 10 -23.03 -5.08 -11.60
N GLY A 11 -23.24 -3.79 -11.94
CA GLY A 11 -23.09 -2.65 -11.02
C GLY A 11 -21.67 -2.09 -10.90
N ALA A 12 -20.74 -2.50 -11.76
CA ALA A 12 -19.38 -1.94 -11.74
C ALA A 12 -19.37 -0.53 -12.35
N GLN A 13 -18.56 0.37 -11.78
CA GLN A 13 -18.21 1.64 -12.44
C GLN A 13 -17.01 1.40 -13.34
N VAL A 14 -17.18 1.61 -14.65
CA VAL A 14 -16.11 1.37 -15.63
C VAL A 14 -15.31 2.66 -15.87
N VAL A 15 -14.00 2.58 -15.65
CA VAL A 15 -13.06 3.65 -15.98
C VAL A 15 -12.20 3.20 -17.16
N ILE A 16 -12.19 3.99 -18.22
CA ILE A 16 -11.35 3.74 -19.41
C ILE A 16 -10.04 4.51 -19.25
N MET A 17 -8.92 3.80 -19.41
CA MET A 17 -7.58 4.37 -19.31
C MET A 17 -6.62 3.64 -20.24
N ASP A 18 -5.49 4.30 -20.55
CA ASP A 18 -4.37 3.66 -21.22
C ASP A 18 -3.74 2.56 -20.33
N ALA A 19 -3.22 1.50 -20.96
CA ALA A 19 -2.68 0.35 -20.24
C ALA A 19 -1.46 0.71 -19.37
N HIS A 20 -0.57 1.57 -19.87
CA HIS A 20 0.58 2.01 -19.08
C HIS A 20 0.14 2.89 -17.91
N HIS A 21 -0.86 3.76 -18.13
CA HIS A 21 -1.42 4.55 -17.03
C HIS A 21 -2.10 3.68 -15.96
N HIS A 22 -2.84 2.66 -16.36
CA HIS A 22 -3.42 1.66 -15.45
C HIS A 22 -2.35 1.02 -14.56
N ASP A 23 -1.25 0.57 -15.16
CA ASP A 23 -0.18 -0.11 -14.44
C ASP A 23 0.53 0.81 -13.45
N LEU A 24 0.76 2.07 -13.81
CA LEU A 24 1.31 3.08 -12.89
C LEU A 24 0.38 3.32 -11.70
N VAL A 25 -0.93 3.46 -11.95
CA VAL A 25 -1.93 3.69 -10.90
C VAL A 25 -2.03 2.49 -9.96
N LEU A 26 -2.10 1.27 -10.49
CA LEU A 26 -2.19 0.07 -9.65
C LEU A 26 -0.88 -0.26 -8.94
N ALA A 27 0.27 0.09 -9.51
CA ALA A 27 1.55 -0.05 -8.81
C ALA A 27 1.53 0.75 -7.48
N ALA A 28 1.06 1.99 -7.51
CA ALA A 28 0.97 2.85 -6.32
C ALA A 28 -0.16 2.44 -5.34
N THR A 29 -1.34 2.11 -5.88
CA THR A 29 -2.57 1.98 -5.08
C THR A 29 -2.89 0.55 -4.66
N SER A 30 -2.28 -0.45 -5.28
CA SER A 30 -2.54 -1.87 -5.02
C SER A 30 -1.26 -2.68 -4.81
N HIS A 31 -0.31 -2.66 -5.75
CA HIS A 31 0.83 -3.57 -5.74
C HIS A 31 1.84 -3.25 -4.64
N LEU A 32 2.25 -1.97 -4.53
CA LEU A 32 3.13 -1.53 -3.46
C LEU A 32 2.54 -1.81 -2.06
N PRO A 33 1.26 -1.47 -1.76
CA PRO A 33 0.63 -1.86 -0.50
C PRO A 33 0.75 -3.35 -0.15
N HIS A 34 0.52 -4.25 -1.12
CA HIS A 34 0.68 -5.69 -0.88
C HIS A 34 2.14 -6.06 -0.61
N LEU A 35 3.08 -5.54 -1.40
CA LEU A 35 4.50 -5.79 -1.21
C LEU A 35 4.98 -5.35 0.18
N LEU A 36 4.53 -4.18 0.65
CA LEU A 36 4.83 -3.68 1.99
C LEU A 36 4.21 -4.53 3.09
N ALA A 37 2.97 -5.00 2.91
CA ALA A 37 2.32 -5.91 3.86
C ALA A 37 3.05 -7.26 3.96
N PHE A 38 3.42 -7.86 2.82
CA PHE A 38 4.24 -9.08 2.80
C PHE A 38 5.59 -8.86 3.49
N SER A 39 6.28 -7.76 3.17
CA SER A 39 7.58 -7.44 3.77
C SER A 39 7.49 -7.23 5.28
N LEU A 40 6.44 -6.55 5.76
CA LEU A 40 6.24 -6.31 7.19
C LEU A 40 6.02 -7.62 7.94
N VAL A 41 5.10 -8.46 7.47
CA VAL A 41 4.85 -9.78 8.10
C VAL A 41 6.12 -10.63 8.07
N ASN A 42 6.80 -10.71 6.92
CA ASN A 42 8.03 -11.48 6.79
C ASN A 42 9.16 -10.96 7.69
N THR A 43 9.25 -9.64 7.92
CA THR A 43 10.24 -9.09 8.86
C THR A 43 9.95 -9.55 10.28
N LEU A 44 8.70 -9.46 10.72
CA LEU A 44 8.33 -9.78 12.09
C LEU A 44 8.42 -11.28 12.40
N THR A 45 8.20 -12.15 11.41
CA THR A 45 8.36 -13.62 11.60
C THR A 45 9.80 -14.05 11.84
N THR A 46 10.78 -13.21 11.52
CA THR A 46 12.22 -13.48 11.75
C THR A 46 12.71 -13.08 13.14
N LEU A 47 11.88 -12.38 13.92
CA LEU A 47 12.23 -11.95 15.27
C LEU A 47 12.03 -13.09 16.28
N ASP A 48 12.89 -13.16 17.29
CA ASP A 48 12.79 -14.17 18.35
C ASP A 48 11.46 -14.07 19.13
N GLU A 49 10.97 -12.84 19.33
CA GLU A 49 9.75 -12.52 20.07
C GLU A 49 8.46 -12.53 19.21
N LYS A 50 8.51 -13.10 18.00
CA LYS A 50 7.39 -13.06 17.04
C LYS A 50 6.04 -13.44 17.63
N GLN A 51 6.00 -14.42 18.54
CA GLN A 51 4.75 -14.89 19.13
C GLN A 51 4.10 -13.79 19.97
N GLU A 52 4.87 -13.13 20.83
CA GLU A 52 4.39 -12.00 21.63
C GLU A 52 3.97 -10.81 20.75
N ILE A 53 4.74 -10.53 19.68
CA ILE A 53 4.41 -9.48 18.71
C ILE A 53 3.04 -9.74 18.05
N PHE A 54 2.79 -10.98 17.61
CA PHE A 54 1.52 -11.34 16.98
C PHE A 54 0.35 -11.43 17.97
N GLU A 55 0.60 -11.85 19.21
CA GLU A 55 -0.42 -11.85 20.28
C GLU A 55 -0.85 -10.42 20.65
N ASN A 56 0.10 -9.49 20.67
CA ASN A 56 -0.14 -8.06 20.93
C ASN A 56 -0.51 -7.25 19.67
N ALA A 57 -0.62 -7.89 18.51
CA ALA A 57 -1.00 -7.20 17.29
C ALA A 57 -2.42 -6.62 17.39
N ALA A 58 -2.49 -5.30 17.55
CA ALA A 58 -3.72 -4.53 17.60
C ALA A 58 -4.40 -4.42 16.23
N GLY A 59 -5.62 -3.88 16.20
CA GLY A 59 -6.47 -3.79 15.00
C GLY A 59 -5.75 -3.20 13.78
N GLY A 60 -4.99 -2.11 13.95
CA GLY A 60 -4.28 -1.47 12.82
C GLY A 60 -3.23 -2.36 12.14
N PHE A 61 -2.56 -3.24 12.91
CA PHE A 61 -1.65 -4.22 12.32
C PHE A 61 -2.45 -5.25 11.52
N ARG A 62 -3.49 -5.83 12.12
CA ARG A 62 -4.33 -6.85 11.48
C ARG A 62 -4.96 -6.34 10.19
N ASP A 63 -5.42 -5.09 10.18
CA ASP A 63 -6.04 -4.47 9.01
C ASP A 63 -5.04 -4.29 7.87
N PHE A 64 -3.83 -3.77 8.19
CA PHE A 64 -2.78 -3.56 7.21
C PHE A 64 -2.22 -4.88 6.66
N THR A 65 -2.02 -5.88 7.51
CA THR A 65 -1.44 -7.17 7.10
C THR A 65 -2.46 -8.18 6.61
N ARG A 66 -3.77 -7.89 6.65
CA ARG A 66 -4.81 -8.79 6.11
C ARG A 66 -4.53 -9.19 4.65
N ILE A 67 -3.99 -8.27 3.86
CA ILE A 67 -3.67 -8.48 2.45
C ILE A 67 -2.39 -9.30 2.24
N ALA A 68 -1.56 -9.50 3.27
CA ALA A 68 -0.42 -10.42 3.21
C ALA A 68 -0.85 -11.89 3.21
N SER A 69 -2.13 -12.19 3.42
CA SER A 69 -2.72 -13.54 3.29
C SER A 69 -3.20 -13.85 1.88
N SER A 70 -2.95 -12.97 0.90
CA SER A 70 -3.31 -13.21 -0.50
C SER A 70 -2.48 -14.33 -1.16
N ASP A 71 -2.97 -14.86 -2.28
CA ASP A 71 -2.30 -15.96 -2.99
C ASP A 71 -0.88 -15.57 -3.45
N PRO A 72 0.16 -16.33 -3.06
CA PRO A 72 1.54 -15.96 -3.36
C PRO A 72 1.90 -16.09 -4.83
N SER A 73 1.28 -17.02 -5.58
CA SER A 73 1.59 -17.23 -7.00
C SER A 73 1.05 -16.08 -7.84
N MET A 74 -0.19 -15.67 -7.57
CA MET A 74 -0.82 -14.50 -8.19
C MET A 74 -0.02 -13.23 -7.92
N TRP A 75 0.40 -12.99 -6.67
CA TRP A 75 1.15 -11.79 -6.35
C TRP A 75 2.58 -11.80 -6.86
N GLN A 76 3.20 -12.97 -7.03
CA GLN A 76 4.45 -13.11 -7.78
C GLN A 76 4.26 -12.65 -9.24
N ASP A 77 3.22 -13.16 -9.91
CA ASP A 77 2.94 -12.83 -11.31
C ASP A 77 2.66 -11.33 -11.48
N ILE A 78 1.85 -10.73 -10.59
CA ILE A 78 1.55 -9.29 -10.60
C ILE A 78 2.83 -8.46 -10.44
N CYS A 79 3.67 -8.81 -9.45
CA CYS A 79 4.91 -8.08 -9.19
C CYS A 79 5.87 -8.15 -10.39
N LEU A 80 5.98 -9.31 -11.05
CA LEU A 80 6.86 -9.49 -12.19
C LEU A 80 6.31 -8.85 -13.46
N ALA A 81 4.99 -8.90 -13.66
CA ALA A 81 4.33 -8.30 -14.83
C ALA A 81 4.41 -6.78 -14.80
N ASN A 82 4.33 -6.16 -13.62
CA ASN A 82 4.37 -4.70 -13.45
C ASN A 82 5.62 -4.21 -12.71
N LYS A 83 6.75 -4.88 -12.95
CA LYS A 83 8.00 -4.69 -12.20
C LYS A 83 8.52 -3.25 -12.25
N ASP A 84 8.54 -2.63 -13.43
CA ASP A 84 9.20 -1.33 -13.61
C ASP A 84 8.47 -0.20 -12.87
N ALA A 85 7.14 -0.14 -12.99
CA ALA A 85 6.32 0.82 -12.23
C ALA A 85 6.40 0.54 -10.72
N LEU A 86 6.39 -0.74 -10.31
CA LEU A 86 6.49 -1.12 -8.90
C LEU A 86 7.84 -0.70 -8.30
N LEU A 87 8.95 -0.83 -9.03
CA LEU A 87 10.27 -0.38 -8.59
C LEU A 87 10.31 1.13 -8.36
N GLU A 88 9.74 1.92 -9.28
CA GLU A 88 9.69 3.38 -9.14
C GLU A 88 8.97 3.80 -7.83
N HIS A 89 7.81 3.21 -7.55
CA HIS A 89 7.06 3.50 -6.33
C HIS A 89 7.75 2.95 -5.07
N LEU A 90 8.42 1.80 -5.17
CA LEU A 90 9.19 1.24 -4.06
C LEU A 90 10.38 2.13 -3.70
N ASP A 91 11.08 2.70 -4.68
CA ASP A 91 12.19 3.62 -4.46
C ASP A 91 11.71 4.92 -3.80
N LEU A 92 10.58 5.46 -4.26
CA LEU A 92 9.95 6.63 -3.64
C LEU A 92 9.61 6.37 -2.17
N PHE A 93 8.90 5.27 -1.89
CA PHE A 93 8.54 4.90 -0.52
C PHE A 93 9.77 4.66 0.36
N SER A 94 10.81 4.02 -0.19
CA SER A 94 12.06 3.77 0.52
C SER A 94 12.80 5.07 0.86
N SER A 95 12.74 6.07 -0.01
CA SER A 95 13.28 7.41 0.26
C SER A 95 12.54 8.09 1.41
N ASP A 96 11.21 8.06 1.41
CA ASP A 96 10.39 8.65 2.47
C ASP A 96 10.62 7.95 3.81
N LEU A 97 10.76 6.62 3.81
CA LEU A 97 11.07 5.86 5.01
C LEU A 97 12.46 6.20 5.59
N LYS A 98 13.45 6.48 4.73
CA LYS A 98 14.78 6.96 5.17
C LYS A 98 14.70 8.34 5.83
N GLN A 99 13.83 9.23 5.36
CA GLN A 99 13.62 10.53 5.99
C GLN A 99 12.99 10.37 7.38
N LEU A 100 11.94 9.55 7.50
CA LEU A 100 11.32 9.23 8.78
C LEU A 100 12.32 8.62 9.78
N ARG A 101 13.14 7.68 9.32
CA ARG A 101 14.24 7.12 10.14
C ARG A 101 15.20 8.20 10.61
N SER A 102 15.60 9.11 9.73
CA SER A 102 16.54 10.18 10.06
C SER A 102 15.97 11.13 11.10
N ALA A 103 14.69 11.51 10.97
CA ALA A 103 13.98 12.34 11.93
C ALA A 103 13.89 11.67 13.31
N LEU A 104 13.60 10.36 13.35
CA LEU A 104 13.62 9.58 14.59
C LEU A 104 15.00 9.57 15.26
N GLN A 105 16.07 9.39 14.48
CA GLN A 105 17.44 9.40 15.00
C GLN A 105 17.86 10.76 15.56
N GLN A 106 17.33 11.85 14.99
CA GLN A 106 17.63 13.22 15.39
C GLN A 106 16.69 13.75 16.49
N GLY A 107 15.62 13.02 16.82
CA GLY A 107 14.56 13.49 17.71
C GLY A 107 13.75 14.65 17.12
N ASP A 108 13.68 14.75 15.80
CA ASP A 108 12.97 15.83 15.08
C ASP A 108 11.45 15.59 15.08
N GLY A 109 10.82 15.91 16.21
CA GLY A 109 9.38 15.76 16.40
C GLY A 109 8.54 16.66 15.50
N ASP A 110 9.06 17.83 15.11
CA ASP A 110 8.34 18.78 14.26
C ASP A 110 8.24 18.24 12.83
N PHE A 111 9.34 17.70 12.28
CA PHE A 111 9.31 17.05 10.97
C PHE A 111 8.36 15.84 10.96
N LEU A 112 8.41 14.98 11.99
CA LEU A 112 7.50 13.84 12.10
C LEU A 112 6.03 14.29 12.09
N LYS A 113 5.71 15.31 12.91
CA LYS A 113 4.35 15.87 12.97
C LYS A 113 3.91 16.43 11.62
N GLN A 114 4.79 17.13 10.91
CA GLN A 114 4.49 17.66 9.58
C GLN A 114 4.12 16.55 8.59
N ILE A 115 4.90 15.45 8.55
CA ILE A 115 4.61 14.30 7.67
C ILE A 115 3.29 13.65 8.04
N PHE A 116 3.03 13.42 9.34
CA PHE A 116 1.78 12.80 9.80
C PHE A 116 0.56 13.67 9.51
N THR A 117 0.66 14.99 9.69
CA THR A 117 -0.42 15.93 9.34
C THR A 117 -0.71 15.89 7.84
N ARG A 118 0.32 15.91 6.99
CA ARG A 118 0.13 15.82 5.53
C ARG A 118 -0.54 14.51 5.12
N ALA A 119 -0.11 13.38 5.70
CA ALA A 119 -0.70 12.07 5.44
C ALA A 119 -2.17 12.02 5.88
N LYS A 120 -2.49 12.55 7.07
CA LYS A 120 -3.86 12.64 7.58
C LYS A 120 -4.76 13.44 6.64
N HIS A 121 -4.35 14.66 6.26
CA HIS A 121 -5.15 15.50 5.37
C HIS A 121 -5.45 14.80 4.05
N SER A 122 -4.42 14.19 3.44
CA SER A 122 -4.58 13.46 2.18
C SER A 122 -5.57 12.29 2.30
N ARG A 123 -5.59 11.59 3.44
CA ARG A 123 -6.51 10.48 3.69
C ARG A 123 -7.94 10.94 3.97
N ASP A 124 -8.10 12.01 4.74
CA ASP A 124 -9.41 12.56 5.07
C ASP A 124 -10.10 13.10 3.79
N ASP A 125 -9.35 13.76 2.91
CA ASP A 125 -9.85 14.26 1.62
C ASP A 125 -10.31 13.12 0.69
N LEU A 126 -9.61 11.98 0.70
CA LEU A 126 -10.05 10.78 -0.04
C LEU A 126 -11.35 10.21 0.52
N SER A 127 -11.52 10.23 1.84
CA SER A 127 -12.71 9.67 2.51
C SER A 127 -13.95 10.54 2.27
N ALA A 128 -13.77 11.87 2.24
CA ALA A 128 -14.83 12.81 1.89
C ALA A 128 -15.33 12.59 0.45
N LYS A 129 -14.42 12.39 -0.51
CA LYS A 129 -14.78 12.14 -1.93
C LYS A 129 -15.52 10.83 -2.18
N ASN A 130 -15.37 9.83 -1.32
CA ASN A 130 -16.04 8.54 -1.44
C ASN A 130 -17.38 8.48 -0.68
N SER A 131 -17.75 9.55 0.02
CA SER A 131 -18.99 9.64 0.81
C SER A 131 -20.09 10.44 0.10
N ASP A 132 -19.79 10.99 -1.09
CA ASP A 132 -20.70 11.66 -2.04
C ASP A 132 -20.97 10.74 -3.24
#